data_AF-A0A948MY83-F1
#
_entry.id   AF-A0A948MY83-F1
#
_cell.length_a   1.000
_cell.length_b   1.000
_cell.length_c   1.000
_cell.angle_alpha   90.00
_cell.angle_beta   90.00
_cell.angle_gamma   90.00
#
_symmetry.space_group_name_H-M   'P 1'
#
loop_
_entity.id
_entity.type
_entity.pdbx_description
1 polymer ?
#
loop_
_entity_poly.entity_id
_entity_poly.type
_entity_poly.pdbx_seq_one_letter_code
_entity_poly.pdbx_strand_id
1 'polypeptide(L)'
;MSEADVTISREEQMLGELAELDLALAKRVHAKAMTAEEPDQINAFSRTYQRIARSVRQSLIAKAKLAREREAAAARRRSLDLLDGFGDGFGGRFDPRFASRPPAPSRASRDLAAQAVRIGETFAAVRPLVERERPDYDETDDLEIHTILRELAEYDDFVEVPVAVLVDRVLEILDYPAAGAAALPAEAEPSDPPVHDTA
;
A
#
# COMPACT_ATOMS: atom_id res chain seq x y z
N MET A 1 6.95 -39.93 4.88
CA MET A 1 6.72 -38.64 4.20
C MET A 1 5.73 -37.89 5.07
N SER A 2 6.22 -37.08 6.01
CA SER A 2 5.33 -36.33 6.90
C SER A 2 5.02 -35.01 6.22
N GLU A 3 3.80 -34.92 5.71
CA GLU A 3 3.11 -33.69 5.34
C GLU A 3 3.28 -32.71 6.52
N ALA A 4 4.04 -31.64 6.31
CA ALA A 4 4.17 -30.59 7.30
C ALA A 4 2.82 -29.90 7.38
N ASP A 5 2.02 -30.32 8.35
CA ASP A 5 0.75 -29.68 8.72
C ASP A 5 1.05 -28.19 8.95
N VAL A 6 0.61 -27.35 8.01
CA VAL A 6 0.77 -25.89 8.07
C VAL A 6 -0.17 -25.43 9.16
N THR A 7 0.29 -25.50 10.41
CA THR A 7 -0.52 -25.16 11.56
C THR A 7 -0.73 -23.65 11.55
N ILE A 8 -1.88 -23.22 11.04
CA ILE A 8 -2.28 -21.81 11.04
C ILE A 8 -2.41 -21.39 12.51
N SER A 9 -1.68 -20.34 12.93
CA SER A 9 -1.75 -19.82 14.30
C SER A 9 -3.18 -19.42 14.68
N ARG A 10 -3.49 -19.46 15.98
CA ARG A 10 -4.81 -19.07 16.51
C ARG A 10 -5.17 -17.63 16.15
N GLU A 11 -4.19 -16.73 16.18
CA GLU A 11 -4.36 -15.33 15.85
C GLU A 11 -4.80 -15.15 14.38
N GLU A 12 -4.24 -15.94 13.47
CA GLU A 12 -4.64 -15.91 12.06
C GLU A 12 -6.02 -16.50 11.80
N GLN A 13 -6.40 -17.54 12.56
CA GLN A 13 -7.78 -18.05 12.52
C GLN A 13 -8.77 -16.97 12.97
N MET A 14 -8.48 -16.31 14.09
CA MET A 14 -9.29 -15.20 14.61
C MET A 14 -9.38 -14.04 13.61
N LEU A 15 -8.29 -13.72 12.90
CA LEU A 15 -8.29 -12.69 11.86
C LEU A 15 -9.19 -13.08 10.67
N GLY A 16 -9.18 -14.36 10.28
CA GLY A 16 -10.07 -14.90 9.27
C GLY A 16 -11.55 -14.81 9.68
N GLU A 17 -11.87 -15.26 10.89
CA GLU A 17 -13.22 -15.17 11.45
C GLU A 17 -13.71 -13.72 11.52
N LEU A 18 -12.85 -12.80 11.95
CA LEU A 18 -13.18 -11.36 11.99
C LEU A 18 -13.51 -10.82 10.59
N ALA A 19 -12.69 -11.15 9.58
CA ALA A 19 -12.93 -10.72 8.20
C ALA A 19 -14.28 -11.24 7.66
N GLU A 20 -14.67 -12.47 8.02
CA GLU A 20 -15.95 -13.05 7.62
C GLU A 20 -17.14 -12.36 8.30
N LEU A 21 -17.02 -12.07 9.60
CA LEU A 21 -18.04 -11.33 10.35
C LEU A 21 -18.23 -9.92 9.81
N ASP A 22 -17.14 -9.21 9.55
CA ASP A 22 -17.17 -7.86 8.98
C ASP A 22 -17.76 -7.89 7.55
N LEU A 23 -17.41 -8.89 6.74
CA LEU A 23 -18.00 -9.05 5.41
C LEU A 23 -19.51 -9.29 5.48
N ALA A 24 -19.96 -10.13 6.42
CA ALA A 24 -21.39 -10.36 6.64
C ALA A 24 -22.11 -9.08 7.07
N LEU A 25 -21.49 -8.27 7.93
CA LEU A 25 -22.04 -6.99 8.35
C LEU A 25 -22.08 -5.99 7.17
N ALA A 26 -21.00 -5.88 6.39
CA ALA A 26 -20.94 -5.04 5.20
C ALA A 26 -22.06 -5.37 4.21
N LYS A 27 -22.28 -6.66 3.93
CA LYS A 27 -23.40 -7.12 3.07
C LYS A 27 -24.76 -6.66 3.59
N ARG A 28 -24.99 -6.73 4.90
CA ARG A 28 -26.26 -6.29 5.52
C ARG A 28 -26.45 -4.78 5.42
N VAL A 29 -25.40 -3.99 5.66
CA VAL A 29 -25.49 -2.53 5.56
C VAL A 29 -25.68 -2.10 4.10
N HIS A 30 -24.99 -2.74 3.16
CA HIS A 30 -25.18 -2.51 1.74
C HIS A 30 -26.63 -2.79 1.31
N ALA A 31 -27.19 -3.93 1.74
CA ALA A 31 -28.59 -4.24 1.45
C ALA A 31 -29.55 -3.17 1.98
N LYS A 32 -29.31 -2.64 3.20
CA LYS A 32 -30.10 -1.53 3.74
C LYS A 32 -29.94 -0.24 2.94
N ALA A 33 -28.73 0.07 2.49
CA ALA A 33 -28.47 1.23 1.64
C ALA A 33 -29.26 1.16 0.33
N MET A 34 -29.31 -0.03 -0.30
CA MET A 34 -30.04 -0.24 -1.56
C MET A 34 -31.57 -0.12 -1.42
N THR A 35 -32.10 -0.28 -0.21
CA THR A 35 -33.54 -0.14 0.08
C THR A 35 -33.94 1.20 0.67
N ALA A 36 -32.98 2.07 0.98
CA ALA A 36 -33.26 3.36 1.59
C ALA A 36 -33.71 4.36 0.53
N GLU A 37 -34.80 5.08 0.80
CA GLU A 37 -35.35 6.10 -0.11
C GLU A 37 -34.92 7.51 0.31
N GLU A 38 -34.71 7.72 1.61
CA GLU A 38 -34.33 9.02 2.16
C GLU A 38 -32.83 9.30 1.95
N PRO A 39 -32.46 10.46 1.35
CA PRO A 39 -31.06 10.80 1.08
C PRO A 39 -30.14 10.71 2.30
N ASP A 40 -30.62 11.15 3.47
CA ASP A 40 -29.83 11.10 4.70
C ASP A 40 -29.56 9.66 5.17
N GLN A 41 -30.51 8.75 4.94
CA GLN A 41 -30.34 7.33 5.27
C GLN A 41 -29.39 6.64 4.29
N ILE A 42 -29.51 6.95 2.99
CA ILE A 42 -28.57 6.46 1.97
C ILE A 42 -27.15 6.89 2.32
N ASN A 43 -26.95 8.17 2.68
CA ASN A 43 -25.66 8.70 3.08
C ASN A 43 -25.12 8.01 4.34
N ALA A 44 -25.96 7.83 5.36
CA ALA A 44 -25.56 7.15 6.60
C ALA A 44 -25.12 5.69 6.34
N PHE A 45 -25.94 4.91 5.62
CA PHE A 45 -25.61 3.51 5.33
C PHE A 45 -24.40 3.37 4.41
N SER A 46 -24.25 4.26 3.43
CA SER A 46 -23.09 4.25 2.53
C SER A 46 -21.78 4.47 3.31
N ARG A 47 -21.74 5.46 4.21
CA ARG A 47 -20.57 5.71 5.07
C ARG A 47 -20.29 4.52 5.99
N THR A 48 -21.32 3.96 6.62
CA THR A 48 -21.15 2.77 7.47
C THR A 48 -20.62 1.58 6.67
N TYR A 49 -21.16 1.33 5.48
CA TYR A 49 -20.70 0.27 4.59
C TYR A 49 -19.22 0.44 4.23
N GLN A 50 -18.80 1.63 3.84
CA GLN A 50 -17.41 1.88 3.43
C GLN A 50 -16.42 1.64 4.57
N ARG A 51 -16.75 2.05 5.81
CA ARG A 51 -15.91 1.77 7.00
C ARG A 51 -15.76 0.28 7.27
N ILE A 52 -16.86 -0.47 7.18
CA ILE A 52 -16.79 -1.93 7.38
C ILE A 52 -16.02 -2.59 6.24
N ALA A 53 -16.26 -2.18 4.99
CA ALA A 53 -15.53 -2.70 3.83
C ALA A 53 -14.02 -2.42 3.93
N ARG A 54 -13.61 -1.28 4.50
CA ARG A 54 -12.22 -0.98 4.84
C ARG A 54 -11.67 -1.98 5.87
N SER A 55 -12.39 -2.22 6.97
CA SER A 55 -12.00 -3.22 7.98
C SER A 55 -11.76 -4.59 7.34
N VAL A 56 -12.68 -5.05 6.48
CA VAL A 56 -12.54 -6.31 5.74
C VAL A 56 -11.28 -6.32 4.89
N ARG A 57 -11.04 -5.27 4.09
CA ARG A 57 -9.83 -5.17 3.26
C ARG A 57 -8.56 -5.25 4.11
N GLN A 58 -8.51 -4.51 5.22
CA GLN A 58 -7.37 -4.52 6.14
C GLN A 58 -7.11 -5.91 6.74
N SER A 59 -8.16 -6.62 7.17
CA SER A 59 -8.02 -8.00 7.66
C SER A 59 -7.51 -8.96 6.58
N LEU A 60 -7.98 -8.82 5.33
CA LEU A 60 -7.53 -9.64 4.21
C LEU A 60 -6.07 -9.35 3.82
N ILE A 61 -5.67 -8.08 3.80
CA ILE A 61 -4.27 -7.67 3.54
C ILE A 61 -3.35 -8.24 4.62
N ALA A 62 -3.72 -8.11 5.90
CA ALA A 62 -2.95 -8.66 7.01
C ALA A 62 -2.80 -10.19 6.89
N LYS A 63 -3.87 -10.90 6.52
CA LYS A 63 -3.83 -12.35 6.28
C LYS A 63 -2.91 -12.71 5.11
N ALA A 64 -2.97 -11.97 4.00
CA ALA A 64 -2.09 -12.17 2.85
C ALA A 64 -0.62 -11.88 3.19
N LYS A 65 -0.35 -10.88 4.03
CA LYS A 65 1.01 -10.58 4.51
C LYS A 65 1.57 -11.72 5.36
N LEU A 66 0.80 -12.23 6.31
CA LEU A 66 1.21 -13.36 7.15
C LEU A 66 1.48 -14.64 6.32
N ALA A 67 0.67 -14.89 5.28
CA ALA A 67 0.92 -15.97 4.34
C ALA A 67 2.28 -15.81 3.62
N ARG A 68 2.57 -14.61 3.09
CA ARG A 68 3.86 -14.30 2.45
C ARG A 68 5.04 -14.42 3.41
N GLU A 69 4.91 -13.94 4.64
CA GLU A 69 5.95 -14.05 5.68
C GLU A 69 6.25 -15.51 6.01
N ARG A 70 5.23 -16.38 6.07
CA ARG A 70 5.41 -17.83 6.26
C ARG A 70 6.15 -18.48 5.10
N GLU A 71 5.77 -18.17 3.87
CA GLU A 71 6.45 -18.69 2.68
C GLU A 71 7.91 -18.27 2.64
N ALA A 72 8.20 -17.01 2.95
CA ALA A 72 9.56 -16.47 3.05
C ALA A 72 10.36 -17.13 4.19
N ALA A 73 9.76 -17.31 5.37
CA ALA A 73 10.40 -18.02 6.48
C ALA A 73 10.70 -19.48 6.13
N ALA A 74 9.77 -20.17 5.47
CA ALA A 74 9.97 -21.54 4.99
C ALA A 74 11.08 -21.61 3.93
N ALA A 75 11.14 -20.65 2.99
CA ALA A 75 12.21 -20.55 2.01
C ALA A 75 13.57 -20.29 2.66
N ARG A 76 13.63 -19.38 3.64
CA ARG A 76 14.84 -19.08 4.39
C ARG A 76 15.34 -20.29 5.18
N ARG A 77 14.45 -21.04 5.83
CA ARG A 77 14.81 -22.28 6.51
C ARG A 77 15.42 -23.29 5.55
N ARG A 78 14.79 -23.52 4.38
CA ARG A 78 15.35 -24.39 3.33
C ARG A 78 16.74 -23.92 2.86
N SER A 79 16.96 -22.61 2.72
CA SER A 79 18.28 -22.09 2.34
C SER A 79 19.35 -22.27 3.42
N LEU A 80 18.99 -22.16 4.71
CA LEU A 80 19.91 -22.38 5.82
C LEU A 80 20.29 -23.87 5.92
N ASP A 81 19.33 -24.77 5.74
CA ASP A 81 19.58 -26.21 5.68
C ASP A 81 20.57 -26.59 4.55
N LEU A 82 20.58 -25.84 3.43
CA LEU A 82 21.55 -26.01 2.34
C LEU A 82 22.94 -25.46 2.68
N LEU A 83 23.04 -24.39 3.47
CA LEU A 83 24.31 -23.78 3.89
C LEU A 83 24.98 -24.55 5.03
N ASP A 84 24.21 -25.17 5.92
CA ASP A 84 24.73 -26.06 6.99
C ASP A 84 25.40 -27.31 6.40
N GLY A 85 25.12 -27.66 5.13
CA GLY A 85 25.83 -28.69 4.38
C GLY A 85 27.24 -28.30 3.89
N PHE A 86 27.68 -27.05 4.06
CA PHE A 86 28.92 -26.50 3.50
C PHE A 86 29.94 -25.97 4.53
N GLY A 87 29.72 -26.17 5.83
CA GLY A 87 30.43 -25.42 6.88
C GLY A 87 31.62 -26.10 7.57
N ASP A 88 32.68 -26.47 6.85
CA ASP A 88 34.01 -26.70 7.44
C ASP A 88 35.05 -25.86 6.67
N GLY A 89 35.29 -24.63 7.14
CA GLY A 89 36.44 -23.81 6.74
C GLY A 89 36.15 -22.52 5.99
N PHE A 90 35.90 -21.42 6.71
CA PHE A 90 36.34 -20.08 6.29
C PHE A 90 36.57 -19.17 7.51
N GLY A 91 37.75 -19.29 8.12
CA GLY A 91 38.24 -18.40 9.17
C GLY A 91 38.86 -17.14 8.56
N GLY A 92 38.13 -16.02 8.59
CA GLY A 92 38.62 -14.69 8.20
C GLY A 92 38.88 -13.81 9.43
N ARG A 93 40.16 -13.46 9.65
CA ARG A 93 40.69 -12.61 10.73
C ARG A 93 40.07 -11.20 10.78
N PHE A 94 39.75 -10.72 11.99
CA PHE A 94 39.34 -9.35 12.28
C PHE A 94 40.54 -8.53 12.83
N ASP A 95 40.82 -7.35 12.28
CA ASP A 95 41.88 -6.41 12.74
C ASP A 95 41.24 -5.21 13.49
N PRO A 96 41.61 -4.97 14.76
CA PRO A 96 40.99 -3.95 15.62
C PRO A 96 41.42 -2.49 15.36
N ARG A 97 42.27 -2.18 14.37
CA ARG A 97 42.77 -0.81 14.15
C ARG A 97 41.81 0.17 13.44
N PHE A 98 40.60 -0.26 13.06
CA PHE A 98 39.62 0.58 12.34
C PHE A 98 38.64 1.36 13.21
N ALA A 99 38.75 1.31 14.54
CA ALA A 99 37.87 2.04 15.44
C ALA A 99 38.42 3.45 15.73
N SER A 100 38.09 4.46 14.89
CA SER A 100 37.99 5.91 15.26
C SER A 100 37.80 6.84 14.05
N ARG A 101 36.76 6.61 13.24
CA ARG A 101 36.18 7.61 12.34
C ARG A 101 34.68 7.28 12.25
N PRO A 102 33.73 8.21 12.46
CA PRO A 102 32.34 7.90 12.17
C PRO A 102 32.27 7.46 10.70
N PRO A 103 31.73 6.26 10.40
CA PRO A 103 31.74 5.74 9.05
C PRO A 103 30.96 6.72 8.17
N ALA A 104 31.51 7.05 7.00
CA ALA A 104 30.71 7.69 5.96
C ALA A 104 29.45 6.84 5.74
N PRO A 105 28.26 7.44 5.51
CA PRO A 105 27.04 6.67 5.33
C PRO A 105 27.26 5.65 4.22
N SER A 106 26.97 4.39 4.55
CA SER A 106 27.08 3.25 3.63
C SER A 106 26.21 3.49 2.39
N ARG A 107 26.45 2.78 1.28
CA ARG A 107 25.56 2.86 0.11
C ARG A 107 24.10 2.59 0.50
N ALA A 108 23.87 1.55 1.30
CA ALA A 108 22.56 1.24 1.88
C ALA A 108 21.96 2.41 2.70
N SER A 109 22.78 3.20 3.40
CA SER A 109 22.32 4.38 4.14
C SER A 109 21.97 5.57 3.23
N ARG A 110 22.59 5.68 2.05
CA ARG A 110 22.24 6.70 1.05
C ARG A 110 20.95 6.33 0.31
N ASP A 111 20.76 5.04 0.05
CA ASP A 111 19.54 4.54 -0.58
C ASP A 111 18.32 4.75 0.32
N LEU A 112 18.44 4.57 1.64
CA LEU A 112 17.36 4.86 2.60
C LEU A 112 16.96 6.35 2.63
N ALA A 113 17.91 7.28 2.51
CA ALA A 113 17.60 8.71 2.49
C ALA A 113 16.90 9.11 1.17
N ALA A 114 17.34 8.54 0.04
CA ALA A 114 16.70 8.74 -1.25
C ALA A 114 15.27 8.16 -1.29
N GLN A 115 15.09 6.97 -0.71
CA GLN A 115 13.76 6.36 -0.53
C GLN A 115 12.84 7.23 0.32
N ALA A 116 13.32 7.78 1.45
CA ALA A 116 12.50 8.64 2.31
C ALA A 116 12.01 9.90 1.59
N VAL A 117 12.90 10.56 0.82
CA VAL A 117 12.52 11.70 -0.03
C VAL A 117 11.47 11.27 -1.05
N ARG A 118 11.69 10.16 -1.74
CA ARG A 118 10.79 9.68 -2.79
C ARG A 118 9.42 9.27 -2.26
N ILE A 119 9.36 8.68 -1.06
CA ILE A 119 8.10 8.39 -0.35
C ILE A 119 7.34 9.70 -0.10
N GLY A 120 8.02 10.74 0.39
CA GLY A 120 7.39 12.04 0.64
C GLY A 120 6.82 12.69 -0.63
N GLU A 121 7.60 12.69 -1.71
CA GLU A 121 7.17 13.22 -3.02
C GLU A 121 5.94 12.50 -3.57
N THR A 122 5.96 11.16 -3.53
CA THR A 122 4.87 10.34 -4.06
C THR A 122 3.62 10.48 -3.20
N PHE A 123 3.77 10.47 -1.87
CA PHE A 123 2.67 10.69 -0.94
C PHE A 123 1.97 12.04 -1.19
N ALA A 124 2.74 13.11 -1.32
CA ALA A 124 2.21 14.45 -1.60
C ALA A 124 1.41 14.52 -2.91
N ALA A 125 1.75 13.68 -3.89
CA ALA A 125 1.05 13.59 -5.17
C ALA A 125 -0.20 12.69 -5.12
N VAL A 126 -0.17 11.58 -4.38
CA VAL A 126 -1.30 10.65 -4.24
C VAL A 126 -2.41 11.24 -3.38
N ARG A 127 -2.05 11.84 -2.25
CA ARG A 127 -2.99 12.34 -1.23
C ARG A 127 -4.14 13.19 -1.80
N PRO A 128 -3.91 14.27 -2.58
CA PRO A 128 -5.02 15.08 -3.10
C PRO A 128 -5.92 14.34 -4.09
N LEU A 129 -5.41 13.30 -4.76
CA LEU A 129 -6.23 12.47 -5.66
C LEU A 129 -7.17 11.57 -4.85
N VAL A 130 -6.66 10.95 -3.80
CA VAL A 130 -7.48 10.12 -2.90
C VAL A 130 -8.48 10.97 -2.12
N GLU A 131 -8.08 12.14 -1.61
CA GLU A 131 -8.96 13.11 -0.93
C GLU A 131 -10.12 13.55 -1.85
N ARG A 132 -9.86 13.77 -3.14
CA ARG A 132 -10.93 14.16 -4.09
C ARG A 132 -11.98 13.07 -4.27
N GLU A 133 -11.54 11.82 -4.36
CA GLU A 133 -12.45 10.68 -4.52
C GLU A 133 -13.10 10.26 -3.18
N ARG A 134 -12.61 10.75 -2.04
CA ARG A 134 -13.09 10.40 -0.67
C ARG A 134 -13.47 11.63 0.16
N PRO A 135 -14.78 11.90 0.33
CA PRO A 135 -15.26 12.95 1.24
C PRO A 135 -14.97 12.70 2.74
N ASP A 136 -14.57 11.48 3.12
CA ASP A 136 -14.28 11.07 4.50
C ASP A 136 -12.80 10.71 4.73
N TYR A 137 -11.90 11.23 3.89
CA TYR A 137 -10.45 11.06 4.03
C TYR A 137 -9.96 11.40 5.44
N ASP A 138 -9.16 10.50 6.04
CA ASP A 138 -8.59 10.70 7.37
C ASP A 138 -7.13 10.21 7.52
N GLU A 139 -6.57 10.35 8.73
CA GLU A 139 -5.19 9.95 9.04
C GLU A 139 -4.92 8.44 8.80
N THR A 140 -5.96 7.61 8.78
CA THR A 140 -5.84 6.18 8.47
C THR A 140 -5.57 5.96 6.98
N ASP A 141 -6.10 6.83 6.11
CA ASP A 141 -5.80 6.80 4.68
C ASP A 141 -4.36 7.27 4.43
N ASP A 142 -3.89 8.28 5.17
CA ASP A 142 -2.48 8.70 5.15
C ASP A 142 -1.56 7.52 5.51
N LEU A 143 -1.89 6.78 6.57
CA LEU A 143 -1.12 5.62 7.02
C LEU A 143 -1.13 4.47 6.00
N GLU A 144 -2.24 4.26 5.30
CA GLU A 144 -2.35 3.23 4.26
C GLU A 144 -1.48 3.57 3.05
N ILE A 145 -1.55 4.81 2.56
CA ILE A 145 -0.68 5.30 1.47
C ILE A 145 0.79 5.17 1.88
N HIS A 146 1.14 5.58 3.10
CA HIS A 146 2.51 5.45 3.61
C HIS A 146 2.98 3.99 3.73
N THR A 147 2.09 3.07 4.08
CA THR A 147 2.40 1.65 4.15
C THR A 147 2.72 1.10 2.76
N ILE A 148 1.88 1.38 1.76
CA ILE A 148 2.09 0.96 0.37
C ILE A 148 3.42 1.53 -0.16
N LEU A 149 3.69 2.81 0.09
CA LEU A 149 4.93 3.45 -0.37
C LEU A 149 6.19 2.84 0.27
N ARG A 150 6.12 2.41 1.53
CA ARG A 150 7.23 1.69 2.17
C ARG A 150 7.45 0.32 1.56
N GLU A 151 6.39 -0.41 1.22
CA GLU A 151 6.50 -1.70 0.53
C GLU A 151 7.06 -1.52 -0.89
N LEU A 152 6.62 -0.49 -1.62
CA LEU A 152 7.18 -0.16 -2.93
C LEU A 152 8.65 0.25 -2.85
N ALA A 153 9.11 0.83 -1.74
CA ALA A 153 10.50 1.19 -1.53
C ALA A 153 11.44 -0.02 -1.35
N GLU A 154 10.90 -1.23 -1.16
CA GLU A 154 11.70 -2.47 -1.14
C GLU A 154 12.13 -2.91 -2.54
N TYR A 155 11.52 -2.37 -3.61
CA TYR A 155 11.91 -2.67 -4.99
C TYR A 155 13.09 -1.81 -5.44
N ASP A 156 14.02 -2.42 -6.16
CA ASP A 156 15.27 -1.78 -6.62
C ASP A 156 15.00 -0.59 -7.58
N ASP A 157 13.87 -0.58 -8.29
CA ASP A 157 13.50 0.46 -9.25
C ASP A 157 12.87 1.70 -8.59
N PHE A 158 12.51 1.65 -7.31
CA PHE A 158 11.65 2.65 -6.65
C PHE A 158 12.16 4.09 -6.76
N VAL A 159 13.48 4.28 -6.58
CA VAL A 159 14.09 5.62 -6.65
C VAL A 159 14.26 6.07 -8.11
N GLU A 160 14.38 5.13 -9.03
CA GLU A 160 14.70 5.36 -10.44
C GLU A 160 13.45 5.67 -11.27
N VAL A 161 12.32 5.04 -10.97
CA VAL A 161 11.08 5.27 -11.71
C VAL A 161 10.50 6.67 -11.45
N PRO A 162 9.83 7.29 -12.44
CA PRO A 162 9.19 8.60 -12.24
C PRO A 162 8.12 8.56 -11.14
N VAL A 163 7.98 9.66 -10.40
CA VAL A 163 6.94 9.80 -9.36
C VAL A 163 5.54 9.52 -9.91
N ALA A 164 5.23 9.94 -11.14
CA ALA A 164 3.93 9.66 -11.78
C ALA A 164 3.63 8.15 -11.91
N VAL A 165 4.65 7.34 -12.22
CA VAL A 165 4.51 5.87 -12.29
C VAL A 165 4.25 5.29 -10.90
N LEU A 166 4.92 5.81 -9.87
CA LEU A 166 4.67 5.40 -8.49
C LEU A 166 3.27 5.80 -8.03
N VAL A 167 2.80 6.99 -8.41
CA VAL A 167 1.42 7.44 -8.13
C VAL A 167 0.42 6.48 -8.75
N ASP A 168 0.58 6.12 -10.02
CA ASP A 168 -0.32 5.18 -10.69
C ASP A 168 -0.30 3.79 -10.02
N ARG A 169 0.90 3.28 -9.63
CA ARG A 169 1.03 2.02 -8.89
C ARG A 169 0.29 2.08 -7.54
N VAL A 170 0.40 3.20 -6.81
CA VAL A 170 -0.28 3.37 -5.52
C VAL A 170 -1.80 3.44 -5.70
N LEU A 171 -2.28 4.19 -6.69
CA LEU A 171 -3.71 4.30 -6.99
C LEU A 171 -4.28 2.95 -7.43
N GLU A 172 -3.55 2.19 -8.27
CA GLU A 172 -3.93 0.83 -8.66
C GLU A 172 -4.06 -0.10 -7.44
N ILE A 173 -3.10 -0.07 -6.52
CA ILE A 173 -3.15 -0.89 -5.29
C ILE A 173 -4.32 -0.49 -4.38
N LEU A 174 -4.65 0.80 -4.35
CA LEU A 174 -5.79 1.33 -3.59
C LEU A 174 -7.14 1.19 -4.30
N ASP A 175 -7.15 0.67 -5.54
CA ASP A 175 -8.33 0.52 -6.41
C ASP A 175 -8.98 1.86 -6.82
N TYR A 176 -8.14 2.88 -7.04
CA TYR A 176 -8.52 4.18 -7.62
C TYR A 176 -8.17 4.24 -9.11
N PRO A 177 -8.92 5.03 -9.90
CA PRO A 177 -8.54 5.28 -11.29
C PRO A 177 -7.14 5.92 -11.35
N ALA A 178 -6.30 5.39 -12.23
CA ALA A 178 -4.94 5.91 -12.46
C ALA A 178 -5.00 7.42 -12.75
N ALA A 179 -3.99 8.16 -12.28
CA ALA A 179 -3.94 9.61 -12.44
C ALA A 179 -3.92 10.00 -13.94
N GLY A 180 -3.29 9.16 -14.76
CA GLY A 180 -3.29 9.30 -16.23
C GLY A 180 -4.65 9.13 -16.91
N ALA A 181 -5.64 8.51 -16.27
CA ALA A 181 -7.00 8.39 -16.81
C ALA A 181 -7.88 9.63 -16.54
N ALA A 182 -7.51 10.45 -15.54
CA ALA A 182 -8.28 11.63 -15.14
C ALA A 182 -7.83 12.94 -15.81
N ALA A 183 -6.87 12.89 -16.74
CA ALA A 183 -6.31 14.07 -17.41
C ALA A 183 -6.72 14.17 -18.89
N LEU A 184 -7.99 14.50 -19.13
CA LEU A 184 -8.40 15.47 -20.16
C LEU A 184 -9.65 16.20 -19.64
N PRO A 185 -9.53 17.34 -18.92
CA PRO A 185 -10.56 18.33 -19.04
C PRO A 185 -10.62 18.76 -20.51
N ALA A 186 -11.79 18.61 -21.12
CA ALA A 186 -12.07 19.11 -22.47
C ALA A 186 -11.52 20.53 -22.60
N GLU A 187 -10.77 20.76 -23.68
CA GLU A 187 -10.25 22.06 -24.07
C GLU A 187 -11.32 23.12 -23.82
N ALA A 188 -11.00 24.10 -22.98
CA ALA A 188 -11.81 25.30 -22.88
C ALA A 188 -11.88 25.88 -24.29
N GLU A 189 -13.09 25.84 -24.88
CA GLU A 189 -13.34 26.44 -26.18
C GLU A 189 -12.79 27.86 -26.16
N PRO A 190 -11.97 28.25 -27.16
CA PRO A 190 -11.52 29.63 -27.27
C PRO A 190 -12.77 30.49 -27.46
N SER A 191 -13.10 31.25 -26.41
CA SER A 191 -14.12 32.30 -26.44
C SER A 191 -13.83 33.21 -27.64
N ASP A 192 -14.71 33.16 -28.64
CA ASP A 192 -14.72 34.11 -29.75
C ASP A 192 -14.70 35.55 -29.21
N PRO A 193 -13.85 36.44 -29.73
CA PRO A 193 -13.93 37.85 -29.38
C PRO A 193 -15.18 38.46 -30.03
N PRO A 194 -15.91 39.35 -29.33
CA PRO A 194 -17.07 40.02 -29.90
C PRO A 194 -16.63 40.93 -31.06
N VAL A 195 -17.08 40.59 -32.26
CA VAL A 195 -17.06 41.48 -33.42
C VAL A 195 -18.06 42.61 -33.14
N HIS A 196 -17.55 43.74 -32.66
CA HIS A 196 -18.27 45.00 -32.73
C HIS A 196 -17.83 45.73 -33.99
N ASP A 197 -18.62 45.60 -35.04
CA ASP A 197 -18.61 46.56 -36.13
C ASP A 197 -20.06 46.92 -36.46
N THR A 198 -20.43 48.17 -36.17
CA THR A 198 -21.28 49.02 -37.01
C THR A 198 -21.35 50.41 -36.39
N ALA A 199 -20.65 51.35 -37.01
CA ALA A 199 -21.16 52.69 -37.31
C ALA A 199 -21.12 52.87 -38.83
#